data_AF-A0AA38F6I9-F1
#
_entry.id   AF-A0AA38F6I9-F1
#
_cell.length_a   1.000
_cell.length_b   1.000
_cell.length_c   1.000
_cell.angle_alpha   90.00
_cell.angle_beta   90.00
_cell.angle_gamma   90.00
#
_symmetry.space_group_name_H-M   'P 1'
#
loop_
_entity.id
_entity.type
_entity.pdbx_description
1 polymer ?
#
loop_
_entity_poly.entity_id
_entity_poly.type
_entity_poly.pdbx_seq_one_letter_code
_entity_poly.pdbx_strand_id
1 'polypeptide(L)'
;AEGQWLKQLDMSPYAGSMYHGSPLLLQILGPLTVSITGGQPKELLCSLAFVFVDFLAALLLRRIGYILQLAHMRSITSLDLSKSIQMPGNLVAGDVAALVYLWNPLGIASCVGASMSSIENIMILLALYGASTRNTPLAAFGWVTSTHLALYPAILVIPVIFLLGYGPDTPPRKLFRELKQLGESTLDSAAPSDPSCGKGGTENIHSGCCQYDFSWKPVMHFILWSAIWWMHILGLCSISLRHHGGLREMFK
;
A
#
# COMPACT_ATOMS: atom_id res chain seq x y z
N ALA A 1 17.48 -17.07 19.08
CA ALA A 1 16.22 -16.71 19.77
C ALA A 1 15.72 -17.92 20.55
N GLU A 2 15.21 -17.74 21.78
CA GLU A 2 14.80 -18.82 22.69
C GLU A 2 13.77 -19.78 22.08
N GLY A 3 12.73 -19.27 21.40
CA GLY A 3 11.73 -20.12 20.75
C GLY A 3 12.31 -21.08 19.70
N GLN A 4 13.39 -20.70 19.01
CA GLN A 4 14.08 -21.58 18.06
C GLN A 4 14.95 -22.63 18.78
N TRP A 5 15.54 -22.26 19.91
CA TRP A 5 16.32 -23.18 20.74
C TRP A 5 15.42 -24.23 21.40
N LEU A 6 14.25 -23.84 21.90
CA LEU A 6 13.21 -24.76 22.40
C LEU A 6 12.70 -25.70 21.30
N LYS A 7 12.51 -25.17 20.09
CA LYS A 7 12.14 -25.98 18.92
C LYS A 7 13.19 -27.04 18.55
N GLN A 8 14.49 -26.76 18.75
CA GLN A 8 15.55 -27.75 18.54
C GLN A 8 15.54 -28.86 19.59
N LEU A 9 14.95 -28.60 20.75
CA LEU A 9 14.79 -29.56 21.84
C LEU A 9 13.46 -30.33 21.78
N ASP A 10 12.75 -30.26 20.64
CA ASP A 10 11.41 -30.84 20.43
C ASP A 10 10.36 -30.35 21.44
N MET A 11 10.59 -29.16 21.99
CA MET A 11 9.66 -28.46 22.88
C MET A 11 8.92 -27.38 22.11
N SER A 12 7.74 -26.99 22.59
CA SER A 12 6.99 -25.93 21.92
C SER A 12 7.74 -24.59 21.99
N PRO A 13 7.76 -23.81 20.89
CA PRO A 13 8.47 -22.53 20.87
C PRO A 13 7.91 -21.49 21.85
N TYR A 14 6.70 -21.73 22.37
CA TYR A 14 5.97 -20.92 23.34
C TYR A 14 6.08 -21.47 24.78
N ALA A 15 6.80 -22.57 25.00
CA ALA A 15 7.03 -23.12 26.34
C ALA A 15 7.88 -22.17 27.21
N GLY A 16 8.67 -21.30 26.58
CA GLY A 16 9.43 -20.24 27.23
C GLY A 16 8.64 -18.94 27.32
N SER A 17 8.96 -18.10 28.32
CA SER A 17 8.25 -16.83 28.55
C SER A 17 8.65 -15.70 27.61
N MET A 18 9.66 -15.91 26.75
CA MET A 18 10.27 -14.83 25.97
C MET A 18 9.76 -14.73 24.53
N TYR A 19 9.06 -15.74 24.01
CA TYR A 19 8.57 -15.73 22.63
C TYR A 19 7.05 -15.76 22.55
N HIS A 20 6.48 -14.69 21.99
CA HIS A 20 5.04 -14.56 21.72
C HIS A 20 4.75 -14.11 20.27
N GLY A 21 5.72 -14.29 19.37
CA GLY A 21 5.58 -13.92 17.95
C GLY A 21 4.80 -14.96 17.14
N SER A 22 4.52 -14.66 15.87
CA SER A 22 3.85 -15.63 14.98
C SER A 22 4.74 -16.84 14.67
N PRO A 23 4.21 -18.08 14.66
CA PRO A 23 5.00 -19.30 14.42
C PRO A 23 5.62 -19.34 13.02
N LEU A 24 5.02 -18.63 12.06
CA LEU A 24 5.57 -18.48 10.70
C LEU A 24 6.79 -17.56 10.71
N LEU A 25 6.80 -16.52 11.56
CA LEU A 25 7.98 -15.69 11.75
C LEU A 25 9.14 -16.54 12.28
N LEU A 26 8.87 -17.46 13.21
CA LEU A 26 9.87 -18.43 13.70
C LEU A 26 10.37 -19.38 12.60
N GLN A 27 9.50 -19.85 11.71
CA GLN A 27 9.92 -20.72 10.60
C GLN A 27 10.78 -19.99 9.56
N ILE A 28 10.49 -18.71 9.29
CA ILE A 28 11.26 -17.90 8.34
C ILE A 28 12.57 -17.42 8.99
N LEU A 29 12.51 -16.94 10.23
CA LEU A 29 13.64 -16.33 10.92
C LEU A 29 14.58 -17.36 11.57
N GLY A 30 14.08 -18.54 11.93
CA GLY A 30 14.86 -19.64 12.50
C GLY A 30 16.10 -20.02 11.67
N PRO A 31 15.94 -20.39 10.38
CA PRO A 31 17.07 -20.72 9.51
C PRO A 31 17.97 -19.51 9.21
N LEU A 32 17.42 -18.28 9.12
CA LEU A 32 18.21 -17.07 8.95
C LEU A 32 19.11 -16.78 10.17
N THR A 33 18.57 -16.92 11.38
CA THR A 33 19.31 -16.61 12.62
C THR A 33 20.48 -17.57 12.81
N VAL A 34 20.28 -18.86 12.53
CA VAL A 34 21.35 -19.88 12.60
C VAL A 34 22.46 -19.59 11.58
N SER A 35 22.10 -19.07 10.40
CA SER A 35 23.07 -18.67 9.37
C SER A 35 23.92 -17.45 9.76
N ILE A 36 23.37 -16.54 10.58
CA ILE A 36 24.04 -15.29 10.98
C ILE A 36 25.08 -15.55 12.09
N THR A 37 24.76 -16.36 13.08
CA THR A 37 25.69 -16.64 14.21
C THR A 37 26.91 -17.51 13.88
N GLY A 38 27.06 -17.96 12.63
CA GLY A 38 28.11 -18.90 12.21
C GLY A 38 29.41 -18.27 11.67
N GLY A 39 29.49 -16.95 11.46
CA GLY A 39 30.69 -16.29 10.95
C GLY A 39 31.14 -16.75 9.55
N GLN A 40 30.19 -17.16 8.70
CA GLN A 40 30.44 -17.72 7.36
C GLN A 40 30.09 -16.71 6.25
N PRO A 41 30.63 -16.83 5.02
CA PRO A 41 30.31 -15.98 3.85
C PRO A 41 28.83 -15.94 3.45
N LYS A 42 27.98 -16.76 4.09
CA LYS A 42 26.52 -16.79 3.95
C LYS A 42 25.83 -15.54 4.52
N GLU A 43 26.47 -14.83 5.44
CA GLU A 43 25.95 -13.58 6.01
C GLU A 43 25.89 -12.46 4.97
N LEU A 44 26.93 -12.30 4.16
CA LEU A 44 26.97 -11.35 3.04
C LEU A 44 25.89 -11.66 1.98
N LEU A 45 25.66 -12.95 1.69
CA LEU A 45 24.59 -13.40 0.79
C LEU A 45 23.20 -13.08 1.34
N CYS A 46 22.98 -13.26 2.64
CA CYS A 46 21.72 -12.89 3.29
C CYS A 46 21.52 -11.38 3.23
N SER A 47 22.52 -10.58 3.62
CA SER A 47 22.44 -9.12 3.56
C SER A 47 22.18 -8.62 2.13
N LEU A 48 22.86 -9.21 1.13
CA LEU A 48 22.62 -8.89 -0.28
C LEU A 48 21.19 -9.19 -0.72
N ALA A 49 20.59 -10.29 -0.24
CA ALA A 49 19.20 -10.62 -0.52
C ALA A 49 18.25 -9.56 0.07
N PHE A 50 18.48 -9.07 1.29
CA PHE A 50 17.68 -7.99 1.88
C PHE A 50 17.85 -6.65 1.14
N VAL A 51 19.07 -6.31 0.72
CA VAL A 51 19.32 -5.14 -0.14
C VAL A 51 18.56 -5.26 -1.46
N PHE A 52 18.53 -6.46 -2.06
CA PHE A 52 17.76 -6.70 -3.28
C PHE A 52 16.25 -6.54 -3.04
N VAL A 53 15.72 -7.05 -1.93
CA VAL A 53 14.31 -6.84 -1.55
C VAL A 53 13.98 -5.35 -1.39
N ASP A 54 14.86 -4.59 -0.74
CA ASP A 54 14.66 -3.15 -0.56
C ASP A 54 14.77 -2.36 -1.88
N PHE A 55 15.64 -2.78 -2.78
CA PHE A 55 15.68 -2.24 -4.14
C PHE A 55 14.39 -2.53 -4.91
N LEU A 56 13.82 -3.73 -4.78
CA LEU A 56 12.51 -4.06 -5.35
C LEU A 56 11.40 -3.18 -4.75
N ALA A 57 11.45 -2.92 -3.44
CA ALA A 57 10.56 -1.99 -2.77
C ALA A 57 10.64 -0.58 -3.40
N ALA A 58 11.85 -0.06 -3.62
CA ALA A 58 12.06 1.22 -4.29
C ALA A 58 11.49 1.23 -5.73
N LEU A 59 11.64 0.13 -6.49
CA LEU A 59 11.06 0.01 -7.83
C LEU A 59 9.52 -0.01 -7.80
N LEU A 60 8.91 -0.70 -6.83
CA LEU A 60 7.45 -0.68 -6.62
C LEU A 60 6.98 0.73 -6.28
N LEU A 61 7.68 1.43 -5.39
CA LEU A 61 7.38 2.82 -5.04
C LEU A 61 7.45 3.75 -6.25
N ARG A 62 8.49 3.58 -7.09
CA ARG A 62 8.62 4.30 -8.37
C ARG A 62 7.40 4.08 -9.26
N ARG A 63 6.96 2.82 -9.41
CA ARG A 63 5.80 2.46 -10.23
C ARG A 63 4.49 3.03 -9.68
N ILE A 64 4.28 3.00 -8.36
CA ILE A 64 3.13 3.63 -7.70
C ILE A 64 3.12 5.13 -7.99
N GLY A 65 4.26 5.80 -7.80
CA GLY A 65 4.40 7.23 -8.08
C GLY A 65 4.09 7.59 -9.53
N TYR A 66 4.53 6.77 -10.48
CA TYR A 66 4.21 6.94 -11.90
C TYR A 66 2.71 6.78 -12.20
N ILE A 67 2.07 5.74 -11.67
CA ILE A 67 0.62 5.50 -11.84
C ILE A 67 -0.17 6.67 -11.27
N LEU A 68 0.18 7.12 -10.06
CA LEU A 68 -0.49 8.22 -9.39
C LEU A 68 -0.29 9.55 -10.12
N GLN A 69 0.92 9.81 -10.62
CA GLN A 69 1.21 11.01 -11.42
C GLN A 69 0.42 10.99 -12.74
N LEU A 70 0.33 9.85 -13.41
CA LEU A 70 -0.44 9.72 -14.64
C LEU A 70 -1.94 9.93 -14.40
N ALA A 71 -2.48 9.37 -13.33
CA ALA A 71 -3.87 9.56 -12.92
C ALA A 71 -4.15 11.04 -12.58
N HIS A 72 -3.21 11.71 -11.90
CA HIS A 72 -3.31 13.13 -11.61
C HIS A 72 -3.28 13.99 -12.87
N MET A 73 -2.38 13.71 -13.82
CA MET A 73 -2.32 14.43 -15.09
C MET A 73 -3.60 14.23 -15.91
N ARG A 74 -4.14 13.01 -15.97
CA ARG A 74 -5.43 12.73 -16.63
C ARG A 74 -6.56 13.54 -16.01
N SER A 75 -6.61 13.61 -14.69
CA SER A 75 -7.61 14.40 -13.97
C SER A 75 -7.49 15.91 -14.27
N ILE A 76 -6.28 16.44 -14.45
CA ILE A 76 -6.08 17.85 -14.83
C ILE A 76 -6.54 18.09 -16.26
N THR A 77 -6.16 17.20 -17.18
CA THR A 77 -6.56 17.28 -18.59
C THR A 77 -8.07 17.18 -18.75
N SER A 78 -8.76 16.32 -17.98
CA SER A 78 -10.22 16.21 -18.03
C SER A 78 -10.96 17.44 -17.50
N LEU A 79 -10.27 18.31 -16.75
CA LEU A 79 -10.82 19.58 -16.25
C LEU A 79 -10.54 20.76 -17.21
N ASP A 80 -10.03 20.48 -18.42
CA ASP A 80 -9.61 21.45 -19.45
C ASP A 80 -8.61 22.53 -18.96
N LEU A 81 -7.99 22.29 -17.80
CA LEU A 81 -6.97 23.17 -17.21
C LEU A 81 -5.58 22.97 -17.87
N SER A 82 -5.55 22.22 -18.98
CA SER A 82 -4.35 21.86 -19.74
C SER A 82 -3.58 23.08 -20.27
N LYS A 83 -4.27 24.20 -20.50
CA LYS A 83 -3.66 25.46 -20.94
C LYS A 83 -2.81 26.18 -19.89
N SER A 84 -3.00 25.87 -18.60
CA SER A 84 -2.35 26.59 -17.48
C SER A 84 -1.16 25.85 -16.87
N ILE A 85 -1.00 24.55 -17.13
CA ILE A 85 0.00 23.73 -16.45
C ILE A 85 1.03 23.26 -17.49
N GLN A 86 1.90 24.20 -17.89
CA GLN A 86 3.14 23.85 -18.57
C GLN A 86 4.07 23.26 -17.52
N MET A 87 4.10 21.93 -17.43
CA MET A 87 4.92 21.21 -16.46
C MET A 87 6.41 21.58 -16.67
N PRO A 88 7.12 22.07 -15.64
CA PRO A 88 8.55 22.24 -15.73
C PRO A 88 9.20 20.87 -15.92
N GLY A 89 10.11 20.80 -16.88
CA GLY A 89 10.81 19.57 -17.21
C GLY A 89 11.58 19.00 -16.03
N ASN A 90 11.62 17.67 -16.01
CA ASN A 90 12.84 16.87 -15.78
C ASN A 90 12.91 15.95 -14.55
N LEU A 91 11.88 15.82 -13.70
CA LEU A 91 11.85 14.74 -12.70
C LEU A 91 10.44 14.17 -12.53
N VAL A 92 10.26 12.89 -12.88
CA VAL A 92 9.05 12.11 -12.59
C VAL A 92 8.96 11.95 -11.06
N ALA A 93 7.83 12.30 -10.45
CA ALA A 93 7.67 12.29 -8.99
C ALA A 93 7.96 10.90 -8.38
N GLY A 94 7.66 9.83 -9.13
CA GLY A 94 8.01 8.46 -8.75
C GLY A 94 9.53 8.20 -8.67
N ASP A 95 10.33 8.82 -9.53
CA ASP A 95 11.79 8.64 -9.54
C ASP A 95 12.41 9.32 -8.31
N VAL A 96 11.92 10.52 -7.96
CA VAL A 96 12.33 11.23 -6.75
C VAL A 96 11.93 10.45 -5.49
N ALA A 97 10.70 9.92 -5.44
CA ALA A 97 10.24 9.13 -4.29
C ALA A 97 11.10 7.88 -4.06
N ALA A 98 11.46 7.17 -5.14
CA ALA A 98 12.33 5.99 -5.05
C ALA A 98 13.76 6.35 -4.61
N LEU A 99 14.31 7.47 -5.12
CA LEU A 99 15.63 7.96 -4.70
C LEU A 99 15.65 8.33 -3.21
N VAL A 100 14.64 9.09 -2.74
CA VAL A 100 14.52 9.48 -1.32
C VAL A 100 14.37 8.25 -0.42
N TYR A 101 13.61 7.24 -0.86
CA TYR A 101 13.49 5.97 -0.14
C TYR A 101 14.83 5.23 -0.05
N LEU A 102 15.55 5.07 -1.15
CA LEU A 102 16.82 4.33 -1.18
C LEU A 102 17.94 5.06 -0.42
N TRP A 103 17.91 6.39 -0.41
CA TRP A 103 18.86 7.20 0.34
C TRP A 103 18.52 7.34 1.83
N ASN A 104 17.47 6.66 2.31
CA ASN A 104 17.12 6.66 3.71
C ASN A 104 18.17 5.88 4.53
N PRO A 105 18.95 6.53 5.41
CA PRO A 105 19.99 5.86 6.19
C PRO A 105 19.42 4.76 7.09
N LEU A 106 18.17 4.91 7.56
CA LEU A 106 17.50 3.88 8.35
C LEU A 106 17.16 2.64 7.51
N GLY A 107 16.78 2.83 6.25
CA GLY A 107 16.52 1.72 5.32
C GLY A 107 17.80 0.93 5.03
N ILE A 108 18.90 1.64 4.77
CA ILE A 108 20.22 1.03 4.55
C ILE A 108 20.66 0.24 5.79
N ALA A 109 20.54 0.83 6.98
CA ALA A 109 20.87 0.16 8.24
C ALA A 109 20.03 -1.10 8.46
N SER A 110 18.72 -1.04 8.18
CA SER A 110 17.81 -2.18 8.24
C SER A 110 18.15 -3.33 7.28
N CYS A 111 18.66 -3.02 6.08
CA CYS A 111 19.09 -4.02 5.10
C CYS A 111 20.40 -4.69 5.50
N VAL A 112 21.38 -3.91 5.96
CA VAL A 112 22.66 -4.44 6.46
C VAL A 112 22.43 -5.31 7.70
N GLY A 113 21.52 -4.89 8.58
CA GLY A 113 21.10 -5.66 9.75
C GLY A 113 20.20 -6.86 9.46
N ALA A 114 19.95 -7.20 8.18
CA ALA A 114 19.11 -8.33 7.75
C ALA A 114 17.74 -8.37 8.47
N SER A 115 17.12 -7.19 8.64
CA SER A 115 15.91 -7.06 9.43
C SER A 115 14.65 -7.41 8.62
N MET A 116 13.61 -7.87 9.31
CA MET A 116 12.29 -8.11 8.71
C MET A 116 11.61 -6.84 8.18
N SER A 117 12.09 -5.65 8.57
CA SER A 117 11.52 -4.38 8.14
C SER A 117 11.59 -4.17 6.62
N SER A 118 12.65 -4.61 5.94
CA SER A 118 12.73 -4.52 4.46
C SER A 118 11.68 -5.40 3.79
N ILE A 119 11.37 -6.58 4.37
CA ILE A 119 10.31 -7.47 3.88
C ILE A 119 8.94 -6.85 4.15
N GLU A 120 8.72 -6.27 5.32
CA GLU A 120 7.47 -5.58 5.63
C GLU A 120 7.21 -4.42 4.66
N ASN A 121 8.23 -3.61 4.39
CA ASN A 121 8.15 -2.47 3.48
C ASN A 121 7.73 -2.88 2.06
N ILE A 122 8.33 -3.94 1.49
CA ILE A 122 7.94 -4.42 0.16
C ILE A 122 6.49 -4.93 0.15
N MET A 123 6.01 -5.58 1.23
CA MET A 123 4.62 -6.07 1.28
C MET A 123 3.60 -4.92 1.40
N ILE A 124 3.94 -3.85 2.14
CA ILE A 124 3.12 -2.63 2.19
C ILE A 124 3.05 -1.98 0.82
N LEU A 125 4.19 -1.84 0.14
CA LEU A 125 4.25 -1.26 -1.19
C LEU A 125 3.53 -2.15 -2.21
N LEU A 126 3.58 -3.48 -2.06
CA LEU A 126 2.80 -4.39 -2.89
C LEU A 126 1.29 -4.20 -2.67
N ALA A 127 0.86 -3.98 -1.42
CA ALA A 127 -0.54 -3.67 -1.11
C ALA A 127 -1.00 -2.37 -1.80
N LEU A 128 -0.19 -1.31 -1.69
CA LEU A 128 -0.45 -0.01 -2.33
C LEU A 128 -0.42 -0.08 -3.85
N TYR A 129 0.50 -0.86 -4.41
CA TYR A 129 0.59 -1.09 -5.86
C TYR A 129 -0.64 -1.84 -6.38
N GLY A 130 -1.07 -2.90 -5.70
CA GLY A 130 -2.30 -3.62 -6.02
C GLY A 130 -3.52 -2.69 -5.95
N ALA A 131 -3.60 -1.84 -4.92
CA ALA A 131 -4.69 -0.88 -4.78
C ALA A 131 -4.67 0.18 -5.91
N SER A 132 -3.49 0.69 -6.27
CA SER A 132 -3.31 1.68 -7.35
C SER A 132 -3.65 1.13 -8.74
N THR A 133 -3.38 -0.16 -8.97
CA THR A 133 -3.71 -0.84 -10.23
C THR A 133 -5.11 -1.47 -10.25
N ARG A 134 -5.88 -1.31 -9.15
CA ARG A 134 -7.14 -2.02 -8.89
C ARG A 134 -7.03 -3.55 -8.97
N ASN A 135 -5.83 -4.09 -8.78
CA ASN A 135 -5.61 -5.52 -8.64
C ASN A 135 -5.83 -5.95 -7.19
N THR A 136 -7.08 -6.26 -6.91
CA THR A 136 -7.61 -6.62 -5.60
C THR A 136 -6.91 -7.79 -4.89
N PRO A 137 -6.67 -8.97 -5.54
CA PRO A 137 -6.01 -10.09 -4.86
C PRO A 137 -4.56 -9.77 -4.49
N LEU A 138 -3.84 -9.00 -5.32
CA LEU A 138 -2.46 -8.59 -5.03
C LEU A 138 -2.42 -7.60 -3.85
N ALA A 139 -3.37 -6.66 -3.80
CA ALA A 139 -3.52 -5.73 -2.69
C ALA A 139 -3.79 -6.47 -1.37
N ALA A 140 -4.72 -7.42 -1.41
CA ALA A 140 -5.11 -8.22 -0.25
C ALA A 140 -3.94 -9.09 0.24
N PHE A 141 -3.21 -9.73 -0.66
CA PHE A 141 -2.03 -10.52 -0.30
C PHE A 141 -0.97 -9.67 0.41
N GLY A 142 -0.59 -8.52 -0.17
CA GLY A 142 0.38 -7.61 0.43
C GLY A 142 -0.05 -7.11 1.82
N TRP A 143 -1.32 -6.73 1.96
CA TRP A 143 -1.85 -6.25 3.25
C TRP A 143 -1.87 -7.36 4.31
N VAL A 144 -2.47 -8.52 4.00
CA VAL A 144 -2.63 -9.63 4.96
C VAL A 144 -1.26 -10.15 5.42
N THR A 145 -0.32 -10.36 4.49
CA THR A 145 1.04 -10.76 4.85
C THR A 145 1.76 -9.71 5.70
N SER A 146 1.65 -8.43 5.34
CA SER A 146 2.25 -7.34 6.12
C SER A 146 1.67 -7.28 7.55
N THR A 147 0.35 -7.39 7.72
CA THR A 147 -0.32 -7.43 9.04
C THR A 147 0.07 -8.63 9.89
N HIS A 148 0.48 -9.71 9.23
CA HIS A 148 0.92 -10.91 9.90
C HIS A 148 2.39 -10.83 10.35
N LEU A 149 3.23 -10.06 9.64
CA LEU A 149 4.61 -9.80 10.06
C LEU A 149 4.67 -8.73 11.16
N ALA A 150 3.90 -7.65 11.03
CA ALA A 150 3.79 -6.58 12.01
C ALA A 150 2.35 -6.08 12.12
N LEU A 151 1.96 -5.56 13.30
CA LEU A 151 0.58 -5.08 13.53
C LEU A 151 0.31 -3.66 12.98
N TYR A 152 1.33 -2.80 12.89
CA TYR A 152 1.18 -1.42 12.43
C TYR A 152 0.53 -1.25 11.03
N PRO A 153 0.79 -2.11 10.02
CA PRO A 153 0.20 -2.01 8.69
C PRO A 153 -1.29 -2.32 8.66
N ALA A 154 -1.89 -2.74 9.79
CA ALA A 154 -3.33 -2.93 9.89
C ALA A 154 -4.10 -1.64 9.55
N ILE A 155 -3.56 -0.48 9.95
CA ILE A 155 -4.15 0.83 9.68
C ILE A 155 -4.15 1.15 8.17
N LEU A 156 -3.26 0.54 7.39
CA LEU A 156 -3.17 0.70 5.93
C LEU A 156 -4.43 0.21 5.20
N VAL A 157 -5.32 -0.55 5.87
CA VAL A 157 -6.60 -0.96 5.28
C VAL A 157 -7.45 0.24 4.86
N ILE A 158 -7.40 1.35 5.62
CA ILE A 158 -8.17 2.56 5.36
C ILE A 158 -7.76 3.20 4.03
N PRO A 159 -6.48 3.58 3.81
CA PRO A 159 -6.06 4.14 2.53
C PRO A 159 -6.23 3.17 1.36
N VAL A 160 -6.07 1.85 1.57
CA VAL A 160 -6.30 0.84 0.53
C VAL A 160 -7.76 0.80 0.09
N ILE A 161 -8.71 0.79 1.03
CA ILE A 161 -10.15 0.82 0.72
C ILE A 161 -10.51 2.10 -0.04
N PHE A 162 -10.01 3.25 0.40
CA PHE A 162 -10.27 4.52 -0.29
C PHE A 162 -9.70 4.54 -1.70
N LEU A 163 -8.46 4.11 -1.87
CA LEU A 163 -7.80 4.07 -3.17
C LEU A 163 -8.50 3.10 -4.13
N LEU A 164 -9.02 1.98 -3.61
CA LEU A 164 -9.72 0.98 -4.41
C LEU A 164 -11.15 1.40 -4.77
N GLY A 165 -11.86 2.06 -3.85
CA GLY A 165 -13.24 2.48 -4.05
C GLY A 165 -13.38 3.74 -4.91
N TYR A 166 -12.53 4.75 -4.70
CA TYR A 166 -12.51 5.95 -5.53
C TYR A 166 -11.66 5.75 -6.81
N GLY A 167 -10.58 4.99 -6.72
CA GLY A 167 -9.57 4.90 -7.77
C GLY A 167 -8.53 6.02 -7.71
N PRO A 168 -7.38 5.84 -8.37
CA PRO A 168 -6.33 6.86 -8.42
C PRO A 168 -6.71 8.08 -9.27
N ASP A 169 -7.71 7.97 -10.15
CA ASP A 169 -8.10 8.99 -11.14
C ASP A 169 -9.10 10.03 -10.61
N THR A 170 -9.51 9.98 -9.33
CA THR A 170 -10.44 10.99 -8.80
C THR A 170 -9.75 12.35 -8.64
N PRO A 171 -10.30 13.44 -9.22
CA PRO A 171 -9.73 14.76 -9.04
C PRO A 171 -9.75 15.17 -7.57
N PRO A 172 -8.71 15.89 -7.09
CA PRO A 172 -8.70 16.37 -5.72
C PRO A 172 -9.88 17.31 -5.50
N ARG A 173 -10.72 17.01 -4.50
CA ARG A 173 -11.92 17.79 -4.15
C ARG A 173 -11.66 19.30 -3.96
N LYS A 174 -10.42 19.66 -3.65
CA LYS A 174 -9.97 21.06 -3.51
C LYS A 174 -9.98 21.80 -4.86
N LEU A 175 -9.54 21.17 -5.96
CA LEU A 175 -9.56 21.78 -7.30
C LEU A 175 -10.99 22.05 -7.78
N PHE A 176 -11.93 21.16 -7.49
CA PHE A 176 -13.35 21.41 -7.78
C PHE A 176 -13.91 22.60 -7.02
N ARG A 177 -13.51 22.79 -5.76
CA ARG A 177 -13.95 23.94 -4.97
C ARG A 177 -13.42 25.24 -5.56
N GLU A 178 -12.16 25.26 -5.99
CA GLU A 178 -11.57 26.44 -6.62
C GLU A 178 -12.17 26.71 -8.01
N LEU A 179 -12.39 25.69 -8.84
CA LEU A 179 -13.09 25.85 -10.12
C LEU A 179 -14.52 26.38 -9.95
N LYS A 180 -15.23 25.90 -8.92
CA LYS A 180 -16.57 26.40 -8.58
C LYS A 180 -16.51 27.87 -8.17
N GLN A 181 -15.57 28.24 -7.30
CA GLN A 181 -15.38 29.63 -6.87
C GLN A 181 -15.00 30.56 -8.03
N LEU A 182 -14.14 30.09 -8.96
CA LEU A 182 -13.76 30.85 -10.15
C LEU A 182 -14.97 31.06 -11.09
N GLY A 183 -15.78 30.02 -11.31
CA GLY A 183 -17.02 30.12 -12.10
C GLY A 183 -18.06 31.06 -11.49
N GLU A 184 -18.22 31.04 -10.17
CA GLU A 184 -19.16 31.89 -9.42
C GLU A 184 -18.71 33.37 -9.47
N SER A 185 -17.41 33.65 -9.31
CA SER A 185 -16.85 35.01 -9.43
C SER A 185 -16.96 35.62 -10.84
N THR A 186 -17.03 34.77 -11.87
CA THR A 186 -17.18 35.21 -13.27
C THR A 186 -18.64 35.55 -13.58
N LEU A 187 -19.60 34.90 -12.91
CA LEU A 187 -21.04 35.18 -13.03
C LEU A 187 -21.47 36.43 -12.25
N ASP A 188 -20.85 36.72 -11.11
CA ASP A 188 -21.17 37.90 -10.30
C ASP A 188 -20.63 39.23 -10.87
N SER A 189 -19.71 39.17 -11.83
CA SER A 189 -19.16 40.36 -12.51
C SER A 189 -19.93 40.76 -13.78
N ALA A 190 -20.99 40.02 -14.16
CA ALA A 190 -21.77 40.26 -15.37
C ALA A 190 -23.26 40.38 -15.08
N ALA A 191 -23.74 41.58 -14.77
CA ALA A 191 -25.15 41.96 -14.84
C ALA A 191 -25.29 43.47 -15.19
N PRO A 192 -26.41 43.92 -15.79
CA PRO A 192 -26.94 43.51 -17.09
C PRO A 192 -27.14 44.75 -18.02
N SER A 193 -27.13 44.54 -19.33
CA SER A 193 -27.72 45.51 -20.27
C SER A 193 -28.46 44.79 -21.40
N ASP A 194 -29.76 45.10 -21.44
CA ASP A 194 -30.78 45.00 -22.49
C ASP A 194 -31.63 43.71 -22.69
N PRO A 195 -32.98 43.86 -22.74
CA PRO A 195 -33.92 42.77 -22.95
C PRO A 195 -34.44 42.72 -24.39
N SER A 196 -34.26 41.60 -25.11
CA SER A 196 -35.19 41.23 -26.19
C SER A 196 -35.06 39.77 -26.63
N CYS A 197 -36.17 39.02 -26.46
CA CYS A 197 -36.75 37.99 -27.35
C CYS A 197 -35.82 36.88 -27.91
N GLY A 198 -36.05 35.57 -27.73
CA GLY A 198 -37.15 34.81 -27.13
C GLY A 198 -36.98 33.31 -27.45
N LYS A 199 -37.64 32.48 -26.64
CA LYS A 199 -38.04 31.07 -26.85
C LYS A 199 -36.97 30.00 -27.12
N GLY A 200 -36.90 29.07 -26.18
CA GLY A 200 -36.76 27.64 -26.48
C GLY A 200 -35.78 26.90 -25.58
N GLY A 201 -36.31 26.11 -24.64
CA GLY A 201 -35.55 25.09 -23.93
C GLY A 201 -35.02 25.54 -22.58
N THR A 202 -35.83 25.35 -21.54
CA THR A 202 -35.35 25.22 -20.16
C THR A 202 -34.57 23.91 -20.07
N GLU A 203 -33.40 23.83 -20.70
CA GLU A 203 -32.44 22.79 -20.39
C GLU A 203 -31.89 23.14 -19.02
N ASN A 204 -32.44 22.45 -18.02
CA ASN A 204 -31.87 22.37 -16.70
C ASN A 204 -30.38 22.12 -16.86
N ILE A 205 -29.56 23.17 -16.69
CA ILE A 205 -28.17 23.05 -16.28
C ILE A 205 -28.25 22.54 -14.84
N HIS A 206 -28.65 21.28 -14.71
CA HIS A 206 -28.36 20.50 -13.54
C HIS A 206 -26.85 20.41 -13.58
N SER A 207 -26.21 21.35 -12.89
CA SER A 207 -24.79 21.36 -12.61
C SER A 207 -24.42 19.94 -12.22
N GLY A 208 -23.84 19.22 -13.18
CA GLY A 208 -23.38 17.86 -13.00
C GLY A 208 -22.25 17.93 -12.01
N CYS A 209 -22.59 17.95 -10.73
CA CYS A 209 -21.71 17.48 -9.69
C CYS A 209 -21.44 16.03 -10.10
N CYS A 210 -20.33 15.80 -10.80
CA CYS A 210 -19.81 14.46 -10.98
C CYS A 210 -19.48 13.94 -9.58
N GLN A 211 -20.50 13.43 -8.89
CA GLN A 211 -20.37 12.62 -7.70
C GLN A 211 -19.56 11.42 -8.16
N TYR A 212 -18.28 11.40 -7.78
CA TYR A 212 -17.47 10.21 -7.89
C TYR A 212 -18.04 9.20 -6.91
N ASP A 213 -18.96 8.38 -7.42
CA ASP A 213 -19.58 7.32 -6.65
C ASP A 213 -18.51 6.34 -6.18
N PHE A 214 -18.49 6.11 -4.86
CA PHE A 214 -17.60 5.15 -4.27
C PHE A 214 -17.97 3.75 -4.78
N SER A 215 -17.06 3.13 -5.52
CA SER A 215 -17.28 1.80 -6.07
C SER A 215 -17.06 0.74 -5.00
N TRP A 216 -18.15 0.18 -4.47
CA TRP A 216 -18.10 -0.91 -3.49
C TRP A 216 -17.67 -2.26 -4.09
N LYS A 217 -17.81 -2.45 -5.41
CA LYS A 217 -17.50 -3.73 -6.08
C LYS A 217 -16.06 -4.22 -5.84
N PRO A 218 -15.01 -3.41 -6.08
CA PRO A 218 -13.64 -3.86 -5.87
C PRO A 218 -13.30 -3.98 -4.36
N VAL A 219 -13.95 -3.18 -3.50
CA VAL A 219 -13.79 -3.27 -2.04
C VAL A 219 -14.34 -4.60 -1.49
N MET A 220 -15.51 -5.04 -1.96
CA MET A 220 -16.05 -6.34 -1.57
C MET A 220 -15.17 -7.50 -2.04
N HIS A 221 -14.60 -7.40 -3.25
CA HIS A 221 -13.60 -8.35 -3.71
C HIS A 221 -12.35 -8.35 -2.83
N PHE A 222 -11.93 -7.19 -2.32
CA PHE A 222 -10.76 -7.06 -1.44
C PHE A 222 -10.99 -7.78 -0.12
N ILE A 223 -12.15 -7.55 0.48
CA ILE A 223 -12.55 -8.20 1.73
C ILE A 223 -12.59 -9.72 1.54
N LEU A 224 -13.20 -10.21 0.45
CA LEU A 224 -13.26 -11.65 0.16
C LEU A 224 -11.87 -12.27 -0.01
N TRP A 225 -11.00 -11.65 -0.83
CA TRP A 225 -9.64 -12.14 -1.01
C TRP A 225 -8.82 -12.07 0.28
N SER A 226 -9.00 -11.02 1.08
CA SER A 226 -8.31 -10.90 2.36
C SER A 226 -8.70 -12.03 3.32
N ALA A 227 -9.99 -12.42 3.37
CA ALA A 227 -10.46 -13.53 4.18
C ALA A 227 -9.83 -14.86 3.72
N ILE A 228 -9.76 -15.09 2.40
CA ILE A 228 -9.11 -16.29 1.83
C ILE A 228 -7.63 -16.34 2.25
N TRP A 229 -6.89 -15.23 2.12
CA TRP A 229 -5.48 -15.18 2.51
C TRP A 229 -5.28 -15.39 4.01
N TRP A 230 -6.14 -14.81 4.86
CA TRP A 230 -6.12 -15.05 6.30
C TRP A 230 -6.33 -16.52 6.65
N MET A 231 -7.30 -17.18 6.00
CA MET A 231 -7.54 -18.61 6.17
C MET A 231 -6.31 -19.44 5.76
N HIS A 232 -5.64 -19.08 4.67
CA HIS A 232 -4.40 -19.74 4.27
C HIS A 232 -3.27 -19.55 5.28
N ILE A 233 -3.05 -18.33 5.79
CA ILE A 233 -2.03 -18.06 6.80
C ILE A 233 -2.31 -18.85 8.08
N LEU A 234 -3.54 -18.83 8.57
CA LEU A 234 -3.94 -19.60 9.75
C LEU A 234 -3.76 -21.10 9.52
N GLY A 235 -4.10 -21.59 8.31
CA GLY A 235 -3.85 -22.96 7.89
C GLY A 235 -2.36 -23.32 7.95
N LEU A 236 -1.48 -22.48 7.40
CA LEU A 236 -0.02 -22.67 7.45
C LEU A 236 0.51 -22.62 8.89
N CYS A 237 0.01 -21.70 9.72
CA CYS A 237 0.32 -21.65 11.15
C CYS A 237 -0.09 -22.96 11.86
N SER A 238 -1.27 -23.49 11.54
CA SER A 238 -1.76 -24.73 12.13
C SER A 238 -0.92 -25.96 11.74
N ILE A 239 -0.46 -26.01 10.48
CA ILE A 239 0.44 -27.07 9.98
C ILE A 239 1.82 -26.93 10.61
N SER A 240 2.34 -25.71 10.72
CA SER A 240 3.60 -25.40 11.39
C SER A 240 3.63 -25.89 12.85
N LEU A 241 2.50 -25.75 13.57
CA LEU A 241 2.36 -26.10 14.98
C LEU A 241 1.77 -27.50 15.23
N ARG A 242 1.49 -28.27 14.17
CA ARG A 242 0.80 -29.58 14.28
C ARG A 242 1.54 -30.58 15.17
N HIS A 243 2.87 -30.44 15.28
CA HIS A 243 3.72 -31.32 16.10
C HIS A 243 3.76 -30.95 17.60
N HIS A 244 3.31 -29.74 17.98
CA HIS A 244 3.56 -29.18 19.33
C HIS A 244 2.27 -28.83 20.11
N GLY A 245 1.08 -29.12 19.59
CA GLY A 245 -0.20 -28.82 20.28
C GLY A 245 -1.13 -27.86 19.52
N GLY A 246 -0.74 -27.45 18.31
CA GLY A 246 -1.56 -26.66 17.39
C GLY A 246 -1.69 -25.18 17.76
N LEU A 247 -2.64 -24.48 17.12
CA LEU A 247 -2.90 -23.04 17.34
C LEU A 247 -3.29 -22.69 18.80
N ARG A 248 -3.73 -23.68 19.58
CA ARG A 248 -4.24 -23.48 20.94
C ARG A 248 -3.13 -23.19 21.96
N GLU A 249 -1.87 -23.51 21.64
CA GLU A 249 -0.71 -23.10 22.45
C GLU A 249 -0.43 -21.59 22.39
N MET A 250 -0.80 -20.90 21.30
CA MET A 250 -0.57 -19.45 21.20
C MET A 250 -1.51 -18.63 22.10
N PHE A 251 -2.63 -19.20 22.52
CA PHE A 251 -3.65 -18.55 23.35
C PHE A 251 -3.60 -19.01 24.81
N LYS A 252 -2.58 -19.76 25.19
CA LYS A 252 -2.40 -20.33 26.53
C LYS A 252 -1.44 -19.47 27.33
#